data_AF-A0A9P5G765-F1
#
_entry.id   AF-A0A9P5G765-F1
#
_cell.length_a   1.000
_cell.length_b   1.000
_cell.length_c   1.000
_cell.angle_alpha   90.00
_cell.angle_beta   90.00
_cell.angle_gamma   90.00
#
_symmetry.space_group_name_H-M   'P 1'
#
loop_
_entity.id
_entity.type
_entity.pdbx_description
1 polymer ?
#
loop_
_entity_poly.entity_id
_entity_poly.type
_entity_poly.pdbx_seq_one_letter_code
_entity_poly.pdbx_strand_id
1 'polypeptide(L)'
;MALAEYFSREANNGVKPINFGVDKVPEMAYFKDLIDSVNKNVVKISSVNVDLDVTVNEYFKELNKKPSEILHTDEEEEELVGAEAQAPDSDDEDSDDDHEFQPYAFDEDDMEDSDDDPTIAKRERITTPVYIKDLLAYLNDDTNLDKVEVALRTGSELIQRKANFGRELKFHAVELATTLAGLRLVSEDDDELENTKSLLNLRLEMLATLVACEPFTVPSHLSALLVTGDYSLMQRMVILSAVTLGAKYLSEGQRTGADKTLASKQLPPALHDKFANARPDPQSRTAALEAFNMKQLEDVTLEAQRELTNTTAERAQDELIGGAKMLKLSSTLRKQREGVNATTSTTNLYAKLAAKYFFFPLLNQFIRLTASQGPRITSGAGNYNELFLAHYIKSLALLVHYAYPTSTELEEMSDELVRLVLSQRTHAMAQEGAVQEALYTAVLTVLHANSGERIATRWAREVCMEIRAWLEDTWESVTDPRVRGLAASALYQIAEIGRTWERRLVGEMMALENDGGREIKLM
;
A
#
# COMPACT_ATOMS: atom_id res chain seq x y z
N MET A 1 39.81 -22.10 -38.92
CA MET A 1 40.34 -23.46 -38.65
C MET A 1 41.24 -23.49 -37.42
N ALA A 2 42.30 -22.67 -37.33
CA ALA A 2 43.15 -22.58 -36.13
C ALA A 2 42.35 -22.26 -34.84
N LEU A 3 41.39 -21.32 -34.91
CA LEU A 3 40.48 -20.97 -33.82
C LEU A 3 39.64 -22.17 -33.34
N ALA A 4 39.14 -23.00 -34.27
CA ALA A 4 38.33 -24.17 -33.95
C ALA A 4 39.16 -25.30 -33.31
N GLU A 5 40.41 -25.47 -33.73
CA GLU A 5 41.36 -26.37 -33.07
C GLU A 5 41.68 -25.92 -31.63
N TYR A 6 41.77 -24.61 -31.39
CA TYR A 6 41.94 -24.06 -30.05
C TYR A 6 40.73 -24.31 -29.15
N PHE A 7 39.51 -23.97 -29.61
CA PHE A 7 38.28 -24.26 -28.87
C PHE A 7 38.10 -25.74 -28.58
N SER A 8 38.45 -26.61 -29.53
CA SER A 8 38.38 -28.06 -29.33
C SER A 8 39.39 -28.58 -28.30
N ARG A 9 40.53 -27.90 -28.12
CA ARG A 9 41.52 -28.23 -27.07
C ARG A 9 41.12 -27.71 -25.70
N GLU A 10 40.46 -26.56 -25.63
CA GLU A 10 40.11 -25.90 -24.37
C GLU A 10 38.81 -26.43 -23.75
N ALA A 11 37.84 -26.84 -24.57
CA ALA A 11 36.56 -27.42 -24.14
C ALA A 11 36.66 -28.90 -23.67
N ASN A 12 37.82 -29.32 -23.15
CA ASN A 12 38.22 -30.72 -23.00
C ASN A 12 37.36 -31.50 -21.98
N ASN A 13 36.25 -32.07 -22.44
CA ASN A 13 35.35 -32.96 -21.69
C ASN A 13 35.61 -34.45 -22.01
N GLY A 14 36.89 -34.86 -22.10
CA GLY A 14 37.26 -36.26 -22.33
C GLY A 14 37.16 -36.76 -23.78
N VAL A 15 36.92 -35.87 -24.75
CA VAL A 15 36.89 -36.19 -26.19
C VAL A 15 38.19 -35.73 -26.85
N LYS A 16 38.75 -36.54 -27.76
CA LYS A 16 40.03 -36.25 -28.43
C LYS A 16 39.89 -34.98 -29.30
N PRO A 17 40.76 -33.97 -29.12
CA PRO A 17 40.59 -32.68 -29.79
C PRO A 17 40.82 -32.80 -31.31
N ILE A 18 40.05 -32.03 -32.07
CA ILE A 18 40.12 -31.96 -33.53
C ILE A 18 41.37 -31.16 -33.93
N ASN A 19 42.24 -31.74 -34.76
CA ASN A 19 43.47 -31.11 -35.24
C ASN A 19 43.39 -30.91 -36.76
N PHE A 20 43.59 -29.67 -37.21
CA PHE A 20 43.53 -29.29 -38.62
C PHE A 20 44.91 -28.97 -39.21
N GLY A 21 46.00 -29.13 -38.45
CA GLY A 21 47.37 -28.97 -38.93
C GLY A 21 47.74 -27.54 -39.31
N VAL A 22 47.09 -26.54 -38.70
CA VAL A 22 47.27 -25.13 -39.06
C VAL A 22 48.28 -24.47 -38.13
N ASP A 23 49.30 -23.82 -38.71
CA ASP A 23 50.31 -23.09 -37.95
C ASP A 23 49.73 -21.89 -37.19
N LYS A 24 50.32 -21.57 -36.04
CA LYS A 24 49.82 -20.55 -35.10
C LYS A 24 49.76 -19.17 -35.76
N VAL A 25 48.56 -18.65 -35.93
CA VAL A 25 48.29 -17.31 -36.50
C VAL A 25 48.37 -16.25 -35.38
N PRO A 26 49.02 -15.09 -35.59
CA PRO A 26 49.22 -14.07 -34.56
C PRO A 26 47.94 -13.50 -33.93
N GLU A 27 46.79 -13.52 -34.63
CA GLU A 27 45.51 -13.08 -34.05
C GLU A 27 45.00 -13.99 -32.91
N MET A 28 45.57 -15.19 -32.73
CA MET A 28 45.18 -16.12 -31.65
C MET A 28 45.42 -15.57 -30.24
N ALA A 29 46.40 -14.67 -30.06
CA ALA A 29 46.66 -14.06 -28.76
C ALA A 29 45.49 -13.16 -28.32
N TYR A 30 44.89 -12.43 -29.27
CA TYR A 30 43.73 -11.57 -29.02
C TYR A 30 42.50 -12.39 -28.61
N PHE A 31 42.23 -13.49 -29.32
CA PHE A 31 41.11 -14.36 -28.97
C PHE A 31 41.31 -15.10 -27.65
N LYS A 32 42.56 -15.43 -27.31
CA LYS A 32 42.90 -16.01 -26.01
C LYS A 32 42.61 -15.05 -24.86
N ASP A 33 43.05 -13.80 -24.97
CA ASP A 33 42.76 -12.77 -23.95
C ASP A 33 41.25 -12.51 -23.83
N LEU A 34 40.53 -12.51 -24.96
CA LEU A 34 39.07 -12.35 -24.95
C LEU A 34 38.39 -13.53 -24.24
N ILE A 35 38.81 -14.77 -24.48
CA ILE A 35 38.24 -15.96 -23.82
C ILE A 35 38.61 -16.02 -22.34
N ASP A 36 39.84 -15.67 -21.96
CA ASP A 36 40.24 -15.58 -20.55
C ASP A 36 39.45 -14.48 -19.82
N SER A 37 39.09 -13.38 -20.51
CA SER A 37 38.21 -12.34 -19.96
C SER A 37 36.76 -12.80 -19.80
N VAL A 38 36.26 -13.62 -20.73
CA VAL A 38 34.90 -14.18 -20.68
C VAL A 38 34.83 -15.28 -19.61
N ASN A 39 35.81 -16.18 -19.51
CA ASN A 39 35.84 -17.25 -18.51
C ASN A 39 36.02 -16.72 -17.07
N LYS A 40 36.66 -15.56 -16.88
CA LYS A 40 36.70 -14.88 -15.57
C LYS A 40 35.35 -14.29 -15.15
N ASN A 41 34.50 -13.95 -16.11
CA ASN A 41 33.21 -13.29 -15.88
C ASN A 41 32.00 -14.22 -16.07
N VAL A 42 32.21 -15.46 -16.50
CA VAL A 42 31.16 -16.46 -16.71
C VAL A 42 31.29 -17.55 -15.66
N VAL A 43 30.41 -17.51 -14.66
CA VAL A 43 30.06 -18.67 -13.85
C VAL A 43 29.58 -19.77 -14.80
N LYS A 44 30.21 -20.95 -14.75
CA LYS A 44 29.98 -22.09 -15.66
C LYS A 44 28.48 -22.40 -15.86
N ILE A 45 27.95 -22.11 -17.05
CA ILE A 45 26.56 -22.37 -17.47
C ILE A 45 26.39 -23.83 -17.93
N SER A 46 26.87 -24.81 -17.15
CA SER A 46 26.70 -26.23 -17.54
C SER A 46 26.35 -27.16 -16.39
N SER A 47 25.82 -26.62 -15.29
CA SER A 47 25.18 -27.41 -14.23
C SER A 47 24.02 -26.64 -13.58
N VAL A 48 23.14 -26.06 -14.40
CA VAL A 48 21.93 -25.38 -13.92
C VAL A 48 20.73 -26.31 -14.11
N ASN A 49 20.72 -27.40 -13.33
CA ASN A 49 19.54 -27.67 -12.52
C ASN A 49 19.89 -27.06 -11.16
N VAL A 50 19.79 -25.73 -11.06
CA VAL A 50 19.84 -25.09 -9.75
C VAL A 50 18.47 -25.34 -9.15
N ASP A 51 18.39 -26.19 -8.13
CA ASP A 51 17.23 -26.25 -7.25
C ASP A 51 16.92 -24.82 -6.81
N LEU A 52 15.80 -24.27 -7.28
CA LEU A 52 15.36 -22.89 -7.00
C LEU A 52 15.20 -22.62 -5.50
N ASP A 53 15.05 -23.67 -4.69
CA ASP A 53 15.06 -23.57 -3.24
C ASP A 53 16.39 -22.98 -2.74
N VAL A 54 17.53 -23.22 -3.39
CA VAL A 54 18.84 -22.75 -2.92
C VAL A 54 19.04 -21.26 -3.17
N THR A 55 18.60 -20.73 -4.32
CA THR A 55 18.88 -19.33 -4.72
C THR A 55 18.00 -18.32 -3.99
N VAL A 56 16.74 -18.67 -3.75
CA VAL A 56 15.82 -17.89 -2.90
C VAL A 56 16.33 -17.87 -1.46
N ASN A 57 16.85 -19.01 -0.98
CA ASN A 57 17.41 -19.15 0.36
C ASN A 57 18.70 -18.36 0.58
N GLU A 58 19.57 -18.25 -0.43
CA GLU A 58 20.78 -17.42 -0.37
C GLU A 58 20.46 -15.92 -0.30
N TYR A 59 19.44 -15.46 -1.02
CA TYR A 59 18.98 -14.07 -0.96
C TYR A 59 18.48 -13.67 0.44
N PHE A 60 17.68 -14.51 1.10
CA PHE A 60 17.25 -14.29 2.48
C PHE A 60 18.39 -14.40 3.51
N LYS A 61 19.49 -15.07 3.15
CA LYS A 61 20.71 -15.15 3.98
C LYS A 61 21.52 -13.86 3.93
N GLU A 62 21.53 -13.17 2.80
CA GLU A 62 22.23 -11.89 2.63
C GLU A 62 21.52 -10.72 3.33
N LEU A 63 20.17 -10.70 3.34
CA LEU A 63 19.40 -9.70 4.10
C LEU A 63 19.56 -9.83 5.63
N ASN A 64 20.02 -10.99 6.12
CA ASN A 64 20.15 -11.30 7.55
C ASN A 64 21.57 -11.09 8.11
N LYS A 65 22.51 -10.54 7.35
CA LYS A 65 23.81 -10.10 7.91
C LYS A 65 23.57 -8.92 8.84
N LYS A 66 23.60 -9.16 10.15
CA LYS A 66 23.66 -8.09 11.16
C LYS A 66 24.88 -7.21 10.89
N PRO A 67 24.81 -5.88 11.15
CA PRO A 67 26.00 -5.05 11.17
C PRO A 67 26.97 -5.63 12.20
N SER A 68 28.12 -6.10 11.75
CA SER A 68 29.19 -6.61 12.60
C SER A 68 29.76 -5.47 13.44
N GLU A 69 29.73 -5.67 14.76
CA GLU A 69 30.70 -5.24 15.77
C GLU A 69 31.65 -4.12 15.34
N ILE A 70 31.32 -2.89 15.72
CA ILE A 70 32.35 -1.87 15.94
C ILE A 70 33.08 -2.30 17.20
N LEU A 71 34.38 -2.55 17.06
CA LEU A 71 35.28 -2.90 18.16
C LEU A 71 35.16 -1.90 19.30
N HIS A 72 34.84 -2.39 20.49
CA HIS A 72 35.25 -1.74 21.73
C HIS A 72 36.76 -1.92 21.88
N THR A 73 37.49 -0.81 21.87
CA THR A 73 38.78 -0.69 22.55
C THR A 73 38.55 0.21 23.75
N ASP A 74 38.63 -0.38 24.94
CA ASP A 74 38.72 0.33 26.20
C ASP A 74 40.03 1.13 26.25
N GLU A 75 39.97 2.40 26.65
CA GLU A 75 40.80 2.98 27.72
C GLU A 75 40.56 4.49 27.89
N GLU A 76 40.60 4.89 29.17
CA GLU A 76 40.77 6.23 29.76
C GLU A 76 39.52 7.00 30.24
N GLU A 77 39.33 6.87 31.57
CA GLU A 77 38.53 7.69 32.47
C GLU A 77 39.17 9.07 32.63
N GLU A 78 38.41 10.15 32.42
CA GLU A 78 38.68 11.43 33.10
C GLU A 78 37.41 12.05 33.71
N GLU A 79 37.53 12.17 35.03
CA GLU A 79 36.83 12.93 36.05
C GLU A 79 36.23 14.28 35.60
N LEU A 80 34.95 14.52 35.90
CA LEU A 80 34.38 15.87 35.91
C LEU A 80 33.66 16.16 37.23
N VAL A 81 34.23 17.17 37.88
CA VAL A 81 33.98 17.76 39.19
C VAL A 81 32.57 18.35 39.31
N GLY A 82 32.00 18.22 40.50
CA GLY A 82 30.66 18.67 40.85
C GLY A 82 30.49 20.19 40.99
N ALA A 83 29.22 20.58 41.03
CA ALA A 83 28.78 21.84 41.63
C ALA A 83 27.40 21.63 42.28
N GLU A 84 27.36 21.86 43.59
CA GLU A 84 26.17 21.93 44.45
C GLU A 84 25.34 23.20 44.17
N ALA A 85 24.03 23.12 44.43
CA ALA A 85 23.22 24.16 45.10
C ALA A 85 21.84 23.55 45.42
N GLN A 86 21.62 23.04 46.64
CA GLN A 86 20.97 23.72 47.77
C GLN A 86 19.51 24.16 47.52
N ALA A 87 18.61 23.40 48.12
CA ALA A 87 17.28 23.85 48.51
C ALA A 87 17.36 24.77 49.74
N PRO A 88 16.42 25.72 49.89
CA PRO A 88 16.03 26.22 51.19
C PRO A 88 14.60 25.81 51.53
N ASP A 89 14.50 25.22 52.71
CA ASP A 89 13.33 25.06 53.55
C ASP A 89 13.17 26.34 54.38
N SER A 90 11.96 26.86 54.55
CA SER A 90 11.62 27.75 55.67
C SER A 90 10.11 27.91 55.85
N ASP A 91 9.64 27.25 56.90
CA ASP A 91 8.80 27.75 58.00
C ASP A 91 7.32 28.13 57.77
N ASP A 92 6.51 27.40 58.54
CA ASP A 92 5.12 27.58 58.92
C ASP A 92 4.83 28.92 59.63
N GLU A 93 3.73 29.58 59.28
CA GLU A 93 2.92 30.36 60.22
C GLU A 93 1.41 30.13 59.94
N ASP A 94 0.74 29.53 60.91
CA ASP A 94 -0.72 29.38 61.01
C ASP A 94 -1.41 30.74 61.17
N SER A 95 -2.47 30.97 60.41
CA SER A 95 -3.52 31.95 60.76
C SER A 95 -4.85 31.50 60.18
N ASP A 96 -5.56 30.67 60.94
CA ASP A 96 -6.98 30.40 60.77
C ASP A 96 -7.78 31.69 61.07
N ASP A 97 -8.23 32.37 60.01
CA ASP A 97 -9.27 33.40 60.10
C ASP A 97 -10.47 32.92 59.25
N ASP A 98 -11.43 32.31 59.95
CA ASP A 98 -12.73 31.88 59.45
C ASP A 98 -13.58 33.11 59.07
N HIS A 99 -13.37 33.63 57.87
CA HIS A 99 -14.30 34.52 57.20
C HIS A 99 -14.98 33.80 56.04
N GLU A 100 -16.14 33.24 56.36
CA GLU A 100 -17.31 32.98 55.53
C GLU A 100 -17.17 33.49 54.07
N PHE A 101 -16.76 32.59 53.16
CA PHE A 101 -16.80 32.83 51.71
C PHE A 101 -18.26 33.04 51.28
N GLN A 102 -18.70 34.29 51.26
CA GLN A 102 -19.91 34.66 50.53
C GLN A 102 -19.60 34.54 49.03
N PRO A 103 -20.43 33.84 48.24
CA PRO A 103 -20.26 33.82 46.80
C PRO A 103 -20.30 35.25 46.27
N TYR A 104 -19.22 35.69 45.62
CA TYR A 104 -19.27 36.91 44.81
C TYR A 104 -20.39 36.71 43.78
N ALA A 105 -21.40 37.59 43.81
CA ALA A 105 -22.29 37.72 42.67
C ALA A 105 -21.40 38.14 41.49
N PHE A 106 -21.43 37.33 40.43
CA PHE A 106 -20.90 37.75 39.15
C PHE A 106 -21.81 38.91 38.72
N ASP A 107 -21.34 40.15 38.85
CA ASP A 107 -22.03 41.28 38.22
C ASP A 107 -21.99 40.98 36.72
N GLU A 108 -23.15 40.65 36.14
CA GLU A 108 -23.31 40.27 34.73
C GLU A 108 -23.07 41.45 33.75
N ASP A 109 -22.49 42.56 34.23
CA ASP A 109 -22.36 43.83 33.51
C ASP A 109 -20.91 44.26 33.25
N ASP A 110 -19.90 43.39 33.45
CA ASP A 110 -18.49 43.76 33.21
C ASP A 110 -17.83 42.99 32.03
N MET A 111 -18.54 42.99 30.89
CA MET A 111 -17.96 42.79 29.56
C MET A 111 -18.58 43.77 28.56
N GLU A 112 -18.79 45.03 28.97
CA GLU A 112 -18.87 46.13 28.01
C GLU A 112 -17.50 46.22 27.32
N ASP A 113 -17.45 45.67 26.10
CA ASP A 113 -16.35 45.72 25.15
C ASP A 113 -16.08 47.19 24.77
N SER A 114 -15.44 47.91 25.69
CA SER A 114 -14.87 49.23 25.48
C SER A 114 -13.57 49.05 24.69
N ASP A 115 -13.70 48.94 23.37
CA ASP A 115 -12.76 49.47 22.38
C ASP A 115 -13.38 49.37 20.97
N ASP A 116 -14.42 50.17 20.73
CA ASP A 116 -14.93 50.44 19.38
C ASP A 116 -13.93 51.41 18.70
N ASP A 117 -12.75 50.88 18.33
CA ASP A 117 -11.82 51.55 17.42
C ASP A 117 -12.39 51.42 15.99
N PRO A 118 -12.92 52.51 15.40
CA PRO A 118 -13.53 52.47 14.06
C PRO A 118 -12.49 52.28 12.94
N THR A 119 -11.19 52.20 13.26
CA THR A 119 -10.12 51.92 12.28
C THR A 119 -9.79 50.43 12.16
N ILE A 120 -10.26 49.58 13.09
CA ILE A 120 -10.14 48.13 12.98
C ILE A 120 -11.39 47.61 12.27
N ALA A 121 -11.29 47.34 10.97
CA ALA A 121 -12.36 46.68 10.23
C ALA A 121 -12.75 45.39 10.97
N LYS A 122 -14.02 45.29 11.43
CA LYS A 122 -14.59 44.09 12.04
C LYS A 122 -14.42 42.94 11.05
N ARG A 123 -13.37 42.13 11.23
CA ARG A 123 -13.21 40.89 10.47
C ARG A 123 -14.44 40.04 10.77
N GLU A 124 -15.21 39.72 9.74
CA GLU A 124 -16.38 38.85 9.89
C GLU A 124 -15.91 37.54 10.53
N ARG A 125 -16.42 37.23 11.73
CA ARG A 125 -16.10 35.96 12.39
C ARG A 125 -16.72 34.83 11.57
N ILE A 126 -15.88 34.04 10.92
CA ILE A 126 -16.33 32.88 10.15
C ILE A 126 -16.88 31.85 11.14
N THR A 127 -18.17 31.52 11.00
CA THR A 127 -18.86 30.58 11.87
C THR A 127 -18.67 29.16 11.37
N THR A 128 -18.77 28.17 12.26
CA THR A 128 -18.67 26.77 11.87
C THR A 128 -19.98 26.31 11.22
N PRO A 129 -19.92 25.57 10.09
CA PRO A 129 -21.12 25.12 9.40
C PRO A 129 -21.87 24.07 10.24
N VAL A 130 -23.19 24.22 10.33
CA VAL A 130 -24.08 23.32 11.10
C VAL A 130 -24.88 22.38 10.18
N TYR A 131 -25.13 22.82 8.95
CA TYR A 131 -25.85 22.08 7.92
C TYR A 131 -24.91 21.71 6.76
N ILE A 132 -25.20 20.61 6.07
CA ILE A 132 -24.48 20.18 4.86
C ILE A 132 -24.64 21.22 3.75
N LYS A 133 -25.79 21.92 3.71
CA LYS A 133 -25.99 23.05 2.80
C LYS A 133 -25.02 24.21 3.07
N ASP A 134 -24.75 24.52 4.34
CA ASP A 134 -23.81 25.59 4.71
C ASP A 134 -22.38 25.17 4.37
N LEU A 135 -22.06 23.90 4.60
CA LEU A 135 -20.77 23.31 4.21
C LEU A 135 -20.54 23.42 2.69
N LEU A 136 -21.56 23.12 1.89
CA LEU A 136 -21.51 23.32 0.43
C LEU A 136 -21.33 24.79 0.05
N ALA A 137 -22.05 25.70 0.73
CA ALA A 137 -21.90 27.13 0.48
C ALA A 137 -20.47 27.63 0.78
N TYR A 138 -19.82 27.08 1.81
CA TYR A 138 -18.44 27.43 2.17
C TYR A 138 -17.43 26.85 1.17
N LEU A 139 -17.63 25.61 0.73
CA LEU A 139 -16.74 24.95 -0.23
C LEU A 139 -16.83 25.55 -1.65
N ASN A 140 -17.98 26.13 -2.00
CA ASN A 140 -18.20 26.82 -3.28
C ASN A 140 -17.85 28.33 -3.22
N ASP A 141 -17.40 28.85 -2.08
CA ASP A 141 -17.01 30.26 -1.96
C ASP A 141 -15.58 30.47 -2.48
N ASP A 142 -15.47 30.85 -3.75
CA ASP A 142 -14.20 31.15 -4.42
C ASP A 142 -13.53 32.43 -3.89
N THR A 143 -14.23 33.23 -3.08
CA THR A 143 -13.74 34.54 -2.61
C THR A 143 -13.06 34.46 -1.25
N ASN A 144 -13.43 33.48 -0.40
CA ASN A 144 -12.96 33.39 0.98
C ASN A 144 -12.34 32.02 1.27
N LEU A 145 -11.02 31.89 1.11
CA LEU A 145 -10.27 30.67 1.41
C LEU A 145 -10.42 30.22 2.88
N ASP A 146 -10.53 31.17 3.80
CA ASP A 146 -10.73 30.89 5.23
C ASP A 146 -12.02 30.08 5.49
N LYS A 147 -13.09 30.30 4.70
CA LYS A 147 -14.32 29.52 4.81
C LYS A 147 -14.13 28.09 4.33
N VAL A 148 -13.39 27.90 3.24
CA VAL A 148 -13.03 26.58 2.72
C VAL A 148 -12.18 25.83 3.76
N GLU A 149 -11.23 26.50 4.39
CA GLU A 149 -10.41 25.93 5.46
C GLU A 149 -11.26 25.47 6.66
N VAL A 150 -12.15 26.33 7.16
CA VAL A 150 -13.06 25.97 8.27
C VAL A 150 -13.97 24.81 7.87
N ALA A 151 -14.46 24.78 6.63
CA ALA A 151 -15.29 23.70 6.10
C ALA A 151 -14.52 22.37 6.03
N LEU A 152 -13.27 22.36 5.57
CA LEU A 152 -12.45 21.14 5.51
C LEU A 152 -12.07 20.62 6.89
N ARG A 153 -11.77 21.50 7.85
CA ARG A 153 -11.44 21.11 9.23
C ARG A 153 -12.61 20.50 9.99
N THR A 154 -13.83 20.98 9.76
CA THR A 154 -15.03 20.55 10.50
C THR A 154 -15.93 19.58 9.71
N GLY A 155 -15.69 19.44 8.41
CA GLY A 155 -16.57 18.74 7.48
C GLY A 155 -16.72 17.25 7.75
N SER A 156 -15.63 16.53 8.05
CA SER A 156 -15.68 15.09 8.36
C SER A 156 -16.57 14.79 9.56
N GLU A 157 -16.42 15.55 10.65
CA GLU A 157 -17.25 15.39 11.86
C GLU A 157 -18.72 15.75 11.60
N LEU A 158 -18.97 16.79 10.81
CA LEU A 158 -20.33 17.17 10.44
C LEU A 158 -21.01 16.08 9.61
N ILE A 159 -20.33 15.50 8.61
CA ILE A 159 -20.85 14.41 7.78
C ILE A 159 -21.23 13.21 8.65
N GLN A 160 -20.38 12.83 9.62
CA GLN A 160 -20.66 11.72 10.52
C GLN A 160 -21.90 11.95 11.39
N ARG A 161 -21.98 13.13 12.01
CA ARG A 161 -23.14 13.52 12.83
C ARG A 161 -24.43 13.48 12.00
N LYS A 162 -24.36 13.89 10.73
CA LYS A 162 -25.49 13.93 9.81
C LYS A 162 -25.78 12.60 9.10
N ALA A 163 -24.89 11.61 9.18
CA ALA A 163 -25.08 10.29 8.55
C ALA A 163 -26.30 9.54 9.08
N ASN A 164 -26.54 9.63 10.40
CA ASN A 164 -27.70 9.00 11.05
C ASN A 164 -28.85 10.00 11.29
N PHE A 165 -28.69 11.28 10.94
CA PHE A 165 -29.63 12.35 11.26
C PHE A 165 -30.37 12.86 10.02
N GLY A 166 -31.65 12.50 9.92
CA GLY A 166 -32.54 12.99 8.87
C GLY A 166 -32.18 12.47 7.46
N ARG A 167 -32.50 13.27 6.44
CA ARG A 167 -32.25 12.96 5.02
C ARG A 167 -31.34 13.98 4.34
N GLU A 168 -30.81 14.93 5.11
CA GLU A 168 -30.03 16.05 4.63
C GLU A 168 -28.76 15.57 3.90
N LEU A 169 -27.99 14.68 4.54
CA LEU A 169 -26.78 14.12 3.93
C LEU A 169 -27.11 13.41 2.61
N LYS A 170 -28.13 12.57 2.57
CA LYS A 170 -28.53 11.82 1.36
C LYS A 170 -28.94 12.74 0.21
N PHE A 171 -29.60 13.86 0.52
CA PHE A 171 -30.03 14.83 -0.48
C PHE A 171 -28.84 15.58 -1.10
N HIS A 172 -27.85 15.94 -0.29
CA HIS A 172 -26.68 16.71 -0.73
C HIS A 172 -25.42 15.87 -1.01
N ALA A 173 -25.44 14.55 -0.81
CA ALA A 173 -24.25 13.69 -0.90
C ALA A 173 -23.60 13.73 -2.29
N VAL A 174 -24.39 13.70 -3.35
CA VAL A 174 -23.90 13.72 -4.74
C VAL A 174 -23.25 15.07 -5.07
N GLU A 175 -23.89 16.17 -4.66
CA GLU A 175 -23.36 17.52 -4.83
C GLU A 175 -22.05 17.71 -4.06
N LEU A 176 -22.05 17.32 -2.78
CA LEU A 176 -20.88 17.40 -1.91
C LEU A 176 -19.70 16.57 -2.44
N ALA A 177 -19.96 15.35 -2.91
CA ALA A 177 -18.93 14.51 -3.53
C ALA A 177 -18.34 15.17 -4.79
N THR A 178 -19.17 15.82 -5.60
CA THR A 178 -18.76 16.50 -6.83
C THR A 178 -17.90 17.74 -6.53
N THR A 179 -18.33 18.56 -5.56
CA THR A 179 -17.59 19.74 -5.10
C THR A 179 -16.23 19.34 -4.50
N LEU A 180 -16.21 18.36 -3.58
CA LEU A 180 -14.96 17.91 -2.96
C LEU A 180 -13.98 17.28 -3.97
N ALA A 181 -14.49 16.51 -4.94
CA ALA A 181 -13.66 15.95 -6.01
C ALA A 181 -13.08 17.03 -6.93
N GLY A 182 -13.82 18.12 -7.15
CA GLY A 182 -13.43 19.25 -7.99
C GLY A 182 -12.59 20.32 -7.29
N LEU A 183 -12.56 20.33 -5.96
CA LEU A 183 -11.87 21.35 -5.18
C LEU A 183 -10.38 21.38 -5.52
N ARG A 184 -9.86 22.56 -5.88
CA ARG A 184 -8.45 22.76 -6.20
C ARG A 184 -7.85 23.72 -5.18
N LEU A 185 -6.87 23.23 -4.42
CA LEU A 185 -6.10 24.04 -3.48
C LEU A 185 -4.69 24.21 -4.07
N VAL A 186 -4.23 25.44 -4.18
CA VAL A 186 -2.89 25.81 -4.67
C VAL A 186 -2.37 26.92 -3.77
N SER A 187 -1.13 26.82 -3.31
CA SER A 187 -0.43 27.94 -2.66
C SER A 187 0.73 28.42 -3.52
N GLU A 188 1.02 29.71 -3.44
CA GLU A 188 2.18 30.33 -4.08
C GLU A 188 3.38 30.41 -3.13
N ASP A 189 3.12 30.45 -1.81
CA ASP A 189 4.11 30.57 -0.75
C ASP A 189 4.48 29.22 -0.11
N ASP A 190 5.75 29.10 0.32
CA ASP A 190 6.30 27.85 0.87
C ASP A 190 5.76 27.55 2.29
N ASP A 191 5.51 28.57 3.12
CA ASP A 191 4.89 28.39 4.46
C ASP A 191 3.40 27.95 4.33
N GLU A 192 2.71 28.43 3.29
CA GLU A 192 1.34 28.03 2.97
C GLU A 192 1.25 26.64 2.31
N LEU A 193 2.36 26.12 1.79
CA LEU A 193 2.41 24.81 1.15
C LEU A 193 2.12 23.68 2.12
N GLU A 194 2.66 23.75 3.34
CA GLU A 194 2.38 22.75 4.38
C GLU A 194 0.93 22.82 4.88
N ASN A 195 0.38 24.03 5.02
CA ASN A 195 -1.05 24.17 5.32
C ASN A 195 -1.91 23.58 4.18
N THR A 196 -1.55 23.85 2.93
CA THR A 196 -2.24 23.32 1.74
C THR A 196 -2.21 21.79 1.70
N LYS A 197 -1.06 21.17 1.98
CA LYS A 197 -0.95 19.71 2.13
C LYS A 197 -1.89 19.18 3.22
N SER A 198 -1.91 19.82 4.39
CA SER A 198 -2.83 19.47 5.47
C SER A 198 -4.31 19.55 5.04
N LEU A 199 -4.70 20.62 4.33
CA LEU A 199 -6.05 20.79 3.80
C LEU A 199 -6.40 19.75 2.72
N LEU A 200 -5.45 19.36 1.87
CA LEU A 200 -5.64 18.30 0.88
C LEU A 200 -5.88 16.93 1.55
N ASN A 201 -5.19 16.64 2.65
CA ASN A 201 -5.46 15.45 3.47
C ASN A 201 -6.85 15.50 4.08
N LEU A 202 -7.25 16.64 4.66
CA LEU A 202 -8.60 16.81 5.22
C LEU A 202 -9.67 16.64 4.14
N ARG A 203 -9.44 17.15 2.92
CA ARG A 203 -10.32 16.94 1.77
C ARG A 203 -10.47 15.45 1.44
N LEU A 204 -9.36 14.71 1.37
CA LEU A 204 -9.39 13.27 1.09
C LEU A 204 -10.08 12.48 2.22
N GLU A 205 -9.78 12.81 3.48
CA GLU A 205 -10.45 12.21 4.64
C GLU A 205 -11.95 12.49 4.65
N MET A 206 -12.35 13.73 4.35
CA MET A 206 -13.75 14.15 4.28
C MET A 206 -14.49 13.42 3.15
N LEU A 207 -13.86 13.26 1.98
CA LEU A 207 -14.42 12.51 0.86
C LEU A 207 -14.54 11.01 1.18
N ALA A 208 -13.54 10.41 1.84
CA ALA A 208 -13.59 9.02 2.30
C ALA A 208 -14.66 8.80 3.39
N THR A 209 -14.81 9.77 4.30
CA THR A 209 -15.87 9.79 5.32
C THR A 209 -17.26 9.86 4.69
N LEU A 210 -17.42 10.66 3.63
CA LEU A 210 -18.66 10.73 2.85
C LEU A 210 -18.98 9.40 2.17
N VAL A 211 -17.97 8.74 1.58
CA VAL A 211 -18.08 7.39 1.01
C VAL A 211 -18.53 6.37 2.06
N ALA A 212 -17.95 6.40 3.26
CA ALA A 212 -18.30 5.49 4.34
C ALA A 212 -19.71 5.77 4.92
N CYS A 213 -20.13 7.04 4.97
CA CYS A 213 -21.44 7.42 5.50
C CYS A 213 -22.59 7.17 4.51
N GLU A 214 -22.35 7.30 3.19
CA GLU A 214 -23.34 7.04 2.15
C GLU A 214 -22.79 6.11 1.05
N PRO A 215 -22.65 4.80 1.35
CA PRO A 215 -21.97 3.84 0.47
C PRO A 215 -22.80 3.39 -0.74
N PHE A 216 -24.08 3.73 -0.80
CA PHE A 216 -24.99 3.26 -1.86
C PHE A 216 -24.96 4.14 -3.12
N THR A 217 -24.65 5.43 -2.97
CA THR A 217 -24.77 6.41 -4.07
C THR A 217 -23.44 7.06 -4.38
N VAL A 218 -22.69 7.47 -3.35
CA VAL A 218 -21.44 8.22 -3.52
C VAL A 218 -20.35 7.44 -4.27
N PRO A 219 -20.04 6.16 -3.96
CA PRO A 219 -18.95 5.45 -4.65
C PRO A 219 -19.24 5.26 -6.14
N SER A 220 -20.48 4.90 -6.47
CA SER A 220 -20.91 4.75 -7.85
C SER A 220 -20.89 6.09 -8.60
N HIS A 221 -21.30 7.19 -7.95
CA HIS A 221 -21.20 8.53 -8.52
C HIS A 221 -19.75 8.97 -8.74
N LEU A 222 -18.87 8.75 -7.77
CA LEU A 222 -17.44 9.03 -7.88
C LEU A 222 -16.79 8.23 -9.02
N SER A 223 -17.16 6.96 -9.20
CA SER A 223 -16.72 6.16 -10.36
C SER A 223 -17.21 6.78 -11.69
N ALA A 224 -18.44 7.30 -11.71
CA ALA A 224 -18.98 8.28 -12.66
C ALA A 224 -17.95 9.30 -13.16
N LEU A 225 -17.55 10.14 -12.20
CA LEU A 225 -16.71 11.32 -12.39
C LEU A 225 -15.31 10.99 -12.92
N LEU A 226 -14.80 9.77 -12.67
CA LEU A 226 -13.54 9.29 -13.25
C LEU A 226 -13.53 9.26 -14.77
N VAL A 227 -14.68 9.34 -15.44
CA VAL A 227 -14.77 9.36 -16.91
C VAL A 227 -15.58 10.55 -17.41
N THR A 228 -16.67 10.92 -16.73
CA THR A 228 -17.69 11.85 -17.28
C THR A 228 -17.50 13.32 -16.89
N GLY A 229 -16.33 13.74 -16.40
CA GLY A 229 -16.07 15.13 -16.02
C GLY A 229 -14.67 15.62 -16.37
N ASP A 230 -14.52 16.95 -16.41
CA ASP A 230 -13.27 17.66 -16.70
C ASP A 230 -12.35 17.71 -15.46
N TYR A 231 -12.09 16.55 -14.87
CA TYR A 231 -11.19 16.40 -13.74
C TYR A 231 -9.75 16.22 -14.18
N SER A 232 -8.84 16.91 -13.49
CA SER A 232 -7.40 16.70 -13.62
C SER A 232 -7.01 15.28 -13.20
N LEU A 233 -5.83 14.83 -13.63
CA LEU A 233 -5.31 13.52 -13.27
C LEU A 233 -5.28 13.34 -11.73
N MET A 234 -4.81 14.36 -11.01
CA MET A 234 -4.74 14.32 -9.55
C MET A 234 -6.09 14.20 -8.87
N GLN A 235 -7.10 14.91 -9.38
CA GLN A 235 -8.46 14.80 -8.86
C GLN A 235 -8.99 13.38 -9.06
N ARG A 236 -8.70 12.75 -10.21
CA ARG A 236 -9.06 11.34 -10.45
C ARG A 236 -8.35 10.38 -9.48
N MET A 237 -7.08 10.63 -9.18
CA MET A 237 -6.33 9.83 -8.21
C MET A 237 -6.88 9.98 -6.79
N VAL A 238 -7.27 11.19 -6.40
CA VAL A 238 -7.92 11.47 -5.11
C VAL A 238 -9.28 10.80 -5.02
N ILE A 239 -10.06 10.79 -6.11
CA ILE A 239 -11.33 10.05 -6.18
C ILE A 239 -11.09 8.55 -5.92
N LEU A 240 -10.09 7.96 -6.58
CA LEU A 240 -9.72 6.55 -6.37
C LEU A 240 -9.31 6.29 -4.91
N SER A 241 -8.43 7.13 -4.36
CA SER A 241 -7.98 7.04 -2.96
C SER A 241 -9.14 7.20 -1.96
N ALA A 242 -10.11 8.06 -2.24
CA ALA A 242 -11.25 8.27 -1.35
C ALA A 242 -12.21 7.07 -1.35
N VAL A 243 -12.43 6.46 -2.52
CA VAL A 243 -13.27 5.26 -2.65
C VAL A 243 -12.63 4.08 -1.91
N THR A 244 -11.31 3.89 -2.04
CA THR A 244 -10.59 2.82 -1.35
C THR A 244 -10.50 3.03 0.16
N LEU A 245 -10.21 4.27 0.60
CA LEU A 245 -10.14 4.60 2.02
C LEU A 245 -11.52 4.53 2.70
N GLY A 246 -12.57 4.95 2.01
CA GLY A 246 -13.94 4.77 2.50
C GLY A 246 -14.36 3.28 2.58
N ALA A 247 -13.88 2.44 1.66
CA ALA A 247 -14.03 0.98 1.77
C ALA A 247 -13.26 0.40 2.97
N LYS A 248 -12.03 0.87 3.22
CA LYS A 248 -11.24 0.53 4.41
C LYS A 248 -12.04 0.84 5.69
N TYR A 249 -12.53 2.08 5.83
CA TYR A 249 -13.34 2.49 6.99
C TYR A 249 -14.53 1.55 7.21
N LEU A 250 -15.29 1.24 6.16
CA LEU A 250 -16.43 0.31 6.23
C LEU A 250 -16.04 -1.14 6.59
N SER A 251 -14.86 -1.59 6.19
CA SER A 251 -14.34 -2.92 6.55
C SER A 251 -13.91 -3.01 8.01
N GLU A 252 -13.29 -1.95 8.54
CA GLU A 252 -12.82 -1.85 9.93
C GLU A 252 -13.96 -1.50 10.90
N GLY A 253 -15.15 -1.13 10.38
CA GLY A 253 -16.26 -0.65 11.17
C GLY A 253 -16.09 0.80 11.65
N GLN A 254 -15.10 1.51 11.10
CA GLN A 254 -14.86 2.92 11.35
C GLN A 254 -15.63 3.79 10.34
N ARG A 255 -15.87 5.06 10.69
CA ARG A 255 -16.46 6.06 9.76
C ARG A 255 -15.48 7.18 9.40
N THR A 256 -14.27 7.17 9.97
CA THR A 256 -13.14 8.07 9.72
C THR A 256 -11.85 7.29 9.96
N GLY A 257 -10.72 7.82 9.49
CA GLY A 257 -9.39 7.26 9.77
C GLY A 257 -8.88 7.62 11.16
N ALA A 258 -9.79 7.88 12.10
CA ALA A 258 -9.47 8.37 13.44
C ALA A 258 -9.17 7.20 14.39
N ASP A 259 -8.20 6.38 14.03
CA ASP A 259 -7.26 5.89 15.00
C ASP A 259 -6.19 6.99 15.16
N LYS A 260 -6.42 7.92 16.08
CA LYS A 260 -5.44 8.95 16.48
C LYS A 260 -4.13 8.34 17.05
N THR A 261 -4.02 7.02 17.05
CA THR A 261 -2.92 6.24 17.61
C THR A 261 -1.69 6.19 16.69
N LEU A 262 -1.80 6.44 15.38
CA LEU A 262 -0.65 6.50 14.46
C LEU A 262 -0.04 7.90 14.31
N ALA A 263 -0.72 8.96 14.74
CA ALA A 263 -0.19 10.33 14.74
C ALA A 263 0.61 10.70 16.01
N SER A 264 0.99 9.73 16.85
CA SER A 264 1.60 10.00 18.17
C SER A 264 3.13 9.92 18.22
N LYS A 265 3.81 9.73 17.07
CA LYS A 265 5.28 9.74 17.01
C LYS A 265 5.80 10.70 15.94
N GLN A 266 5.29 11.92 15.96
CA GLN A 266 6.08 13.02 15.40
C GLN A 266 7.36 13.15 16.23
N LEU A 267 8.50 13.18 15.56
CA LEU A 267 9.75 13.61 16.19
C LEU A 267 9.55 15.03 16.76
N PRO A 268 10.34 15.44 17.75
CA PRO A 268 10.39 16.84 18.17
C PRO A 268 10.45 17.75 16.94
N PRO A 269 9.70 18.88 16.91
CA PRO A 269 9.43 19.64 15.69
C PRO A 269 10.70 19.98 14.90
N ALA A 270 11.77 20.38 15.60
CA ALA A 270 13.07 20.69 15.01
C ALA A 270 13.80 19.50 14.34
N LEU A 271 13.49 18.26 14.72
CA LEU A 271 14.01 17.04 14.09
C LEU A 271 13.06 16.57 12.99
N HIS A 272 11.74 16.69 13.21
CA HIS A 272 10.75 16.36 12.20
C HIS A 272 11.00 17.16 10.91
N ASP A 273 11.25 18.48 11.03
CA ASP A 273 11.58 19.34 9.90
C ASP A 273 12.86 18.91 9.18
N LYS A 274 13.86 18.38 9.90
CA LYS A 274 15.12 17.94 9.29
C LYS A 274 14.98 16.63 8.52
N PHE A 275 14.08 15.74 8.93
CA PHE A 275 13.83 14.46 8.26
C PHE A 275 12.73 14.54 7.19
N ALA A 276 11.74 15.42 7.37
CA ALA A 276 10.72 15.69 6.36
C ALA A 276 11.30 16.47 5.17
N ASN A 277 12.31 17.33 5.40
CA ASN A 277 12.97 18.12 4.38
C ASN A 277 14.20 17.44 3.75
N ALA A 278 14.19 16.12 3.58
CA ALA A 278 15.08 15.47 2.62
C ALA A 278 14.68 15.94 1.21
N ARG A 279 15.23 17.10 0.82
CA ARG A 279 14.87 17.87 -0.38
C ARG A 279 14.76 16.97 -1.61
N PRO A 280 13.57 16.83 -2.21
CA PRO A 280 13.49 16.54 -3.62
C PRO A 280 14.07 17.73 -4.40
N ASP A 281 14.78 17.43 -5.49
CA ASP A 281 15.22 18.39 -6.50
C ASP A 281 14.03 19.28 -6.95
N PRO A 282 14.15 20.62 -7.04
CA PRO A 282 13.04 21.50 -7.39
C PRO A 282 12.71 21.39 -8.88
N GLN A 283 11.93 20.38 -9.23
CA GLN A 283 11.17 20.34 -10.47
C GLN A 283 9.68 20.34 -10.14
N SER A 284 9.15 21.56 -10.03
CA SER A 284 7.76 21.98 -9.84
C SER A 284 7.11 21.76 -8.45
N ARG A 285 6.68 22.85 -7.79
CA ARG A 285 5.85 22.81 -6.56
C ARG A 285 4.54 22.05 -6.76
N THR A 286 4.01 22.04 -7.98
CA THR A 286 2.86 21.18 -8.34
C THR A 286 3.21 19.71 -8.14
N ALA A 287 4.40 19.26 -8.55
CA ALA A 287 4.83 17.88 -8.38
C ALA A 287 4.93 17.46 -6.90
N ALA A 288 5.29 18.40 -6.00
CA ALA A 288 5.30 18.12 -4.56
C ALA A 288 3.89 17.91 -3.98
N LEU A 289 2.91 18.71 -4.40
CA LEU A 289 1.50 18.51 -4.03
C LEU A 289 0.92 17.24 -4.68
N GLU A 290 1.37 16.91 -5.89
CA GLU A 290 0.99 15.71 -6.61
C GLU A 290 1.49 14.46 -5.88
N ALA A 291 2.78 14.40 -5.54
CA ALA A 291 3.36 13.34 -4.74
C ALA A 291 2.67 13.18 -3.38
N PHE A 292 2.30 14.30 -2.74
CA PHE A 292 1.62 14.26 -1.45
C PHE A 292 0.22 13.63 -1.52
N ASN A 293 -0.60 13.99 -2.52
CA ASN A 293 -1.93 13.38 -2.70
C ASN A 293 -1.86 11.86 -2.94
N MET A 294 -0.73 11.36 -3.43
CA MET A 294 -0.50 9.94 -3.72
C MET A 294 -0.07 9.13 -2.50
N LYS A 295 0.66 9.76 -1.59
CA LYS A 295 1.26 9.13 -0.42
C LYS A 295 0.25 8.36 0.44
N GLN A 296 -0.96 8.88 0.64
CA GLN A 296 -1.95 8.21 1.51
C GLN A 296 -2.38 6.84 0.96
N LEU A 297 -2.60 6.70 -0.35
CA LEU A 297 -2.91 5.38 -0.90
C LEU A 297 -1.67 4.49 -0.87
N GLU A 298 -0.48 5.04 -1.14
CA GLU A 298 0.77 4.28 -1.09
C GLU A 298 1.01 3.66 0.29
N ASP A 299 0.82 4.43 1.37
CA ASP A 299 0.96 3.96 2.76
C ASP A 299 -0.01 2.80 3.04
N VAL A 300 -1.27 2.94 2.60
CA VAL A 300 -2.30 1.90 2.74
C VAL A 300 -1.98 0.66 1.90
N THR A 301 -1.48 0.84 0.67
CA THR A 301 -1.05 -0.29 -0.18
C THR A 301 0.15 -1.00 0.40
N LEU A 302 1.08 -0.27 1.02
CA LEU A 302 2.26 -0.83 1.66
C LEU A 302 1.88 -1.63 2.90
N GLU A 303 0.92 -1.15 3.68
CA GLU A 303 0.33 -1.87 4.81
C GLU A 303 -0.27 -3.20 4.35
N ALA A 304 -1.12 -3.17 3.31
CA ALA A 304 -1.70 -4.38 2.73
C ALA A 304 -0.63 -5.32 2.14
N GLN A 305 0.35 -4.82 1.41
CA GLN A 305 1.47 -5.62 0.88
C GLN A 305 2.27 -6.31 1.99
N ARG A 306 2.51 -5.63 3.12
CA ARG A 306 3.18 -6.23 4.29
C ARG A 306 2.34 -7.35 4.89
N GLU A 307 1.03 -7.15 5.04
CA GLU A 307 0.11 -8.19 5.50
C GLU A 307 0.15 -9.42 4.57
N LEU A 308 0.08 -9.19 3.25
CA LEU A 308 0.10 -10.25 2.24
C LEU A 308 1.44 -11.02 2.21
N THR A 309 2.56 -10.34 2.44
CA THR A 309 3.90 -10.95 2.38
C THR A 309 4.37 -11.57 3.70
N ASN A 310 3.92 -11.07 4.85
CA ASN A 310 4.33 -11.59 6.16
C ASN A 310 3.94 -13.05 6.34
N THR A 311 2.71 -13.42 5.95
CA THR A 311 2.24 -14.81 6.02
C THR A 311 3.10 -15.75 5.18
N THR A 312 3.56 -15.32 4.01
CA THR A 312 4.47 -16.10 3.17
C THR A 312 5.88 -16.16 3.71
N ALA A 313 6.39 -15.06 4.23
CA ALA A 313 7.73 -15.00 4.78
C ALA A 313 7.87 -15.95 5.99
N GLU A 314 6.87 -16.00 6.87
CA GLU A 314 6.82 -16.94 8.00
C GLU A 314 6.81 -18.40 7.51
N ARG A 315 5.97 -18.74 6.53
CA ARG A 315 5.90 -20.10 5.96
C ARG A 315 7.18 -20.52 5.25
N ALA A 316 7.76 -19.62 4.46
CA ALA A 316 9.03 -19.87 3.78
C ALA A 316 10.17 -20.08 4.80
N GLN A 317 10.20 -19.29 5.89
CA GLN A 317 11.18 -19.48 6.98
C GLN A 317 11.02 -20.83 7.67
N ASP A 318 9.79 -21.29 7.90
CA ASP A 318 9.52 -22.60 8.52
C ASP A 318 9.99 -23.77 7.62
N GLU A 319 9.82 -23.68 6.29
CA GLU A 319 10.33 -24.68 5.34
C GLU A 319 11.88 -24.70 5.32
N LEU A 320 12.49 -23.51 5.24
CA LEU A 320 13.94 -23.28 5.25
C LEU A 320 14.67 -23.83 6.46
N ILE A 321 14.09 -23.65 7.64
CA ILE A 321 14.71 -24.04 8.91
C ILE A 321 14.62 -25.57 9.12
N GLY A 322 13.88 -26.29 8.27
CA GLY A 322 13.69 -27.73 8.37
C GLY A 322 12.85 -28.06 9.60
N GLY A 323 11.54 -28.22 9.39
CA GLY A 323 10.53 -28.36 10.43
C GLY A 323 10.96 -29.18 11.67
N ALA A 324 11.14 -28.46 12.78
CA ALA A 324 10.86 -28.85 14.19
C ALA A 324 11.66 -27.97 15.16
N LYS A 325 11.55 -26.63 15.06
CA LYS A 325 11.86 -25.79 16.23
C LYS A 325 10.67 -25.85 17.17
N MET A 326 10.77 -26.66 18.22
CA MET A 326 9.80 -26.67 19.31
C MET A 326 9.75 -25.25 19.92
N LEU A 327 8.76 -24.47 19.49
CA LEU A 327 8.51 -23.10 19.95
C LEU A 327 8.24 -23.14 21.45
N LYS A 328 9.23 -22.77 22.26
CA LYS A 328 9.05 -22.52 23.68
C LYS A 328 8.26 -21.22 23.81
N LEU A 329 6.93 -21.31 23.69
CA LEU A 329 6.01 -20.19 23.90
C LEU A 329 6.20 -19.68 25.33
N SER A 330 6.81 -18.52 25.50
CA SER A 330 6.83 -17.85 26.80
C SER A 330 5.39 -17.48 27.16
N SER A 331 5.02 -17.67 28.43
CA SER A 331 3.69 -17.33 28.96
C SER A 331 3.31 -15.87 28.71
N THR A 332 4.29 -14.99 28.54
CA THR A 332 4.15 -13.57 28.18
C THR A 332 3.58 -13.40 26.76
N LEU A 333 4.03 -14.20 25.79
CA LEU A 333 3.58 -14.16 24.39
C LEU A 333 2.15 -14.70 24.24
N ARG A 334 1.79 -15.70 25.06
CA ARG A 334 0.42 -16.22 25.14
C ARG A 334 -0.55 -15.16 25.67
N LYS A 335 -0.15 -14.37 26.67
CA LYS A 335 -0.96 -13.27 27.21
C LYS A 335 -1.11 -12.11 26.23
N GLN A 336 -0.10 -11.87 25.39
CA GLN A 336 -0.16 -10.90 24.29
C GLN A 336 -1.11 -11.37 23.18
N ARG A 337 -1.08 -12.66 22.82
CA ARG A 337 -1.99 -13.27 21.83
C ARG A 337 -3.44 -13.32 22.32
N GLU A 338 -3.64 -13.58 23.60
CA GLU A 338 -4.97 -13.55 24.25
C GLU A 338 -5.51 -12.11 24.42
N GLY A 339 -4.64 -11.09 24.51
CA GLY A 339 -5.04 -9.67 24.50
C GLY A 339 -5.31 -9.09 23.11
N VAL A 340 -4.72 -9.64 22.05
CA VAL A 340 -4.90 -9.20 20.65
C VAL A 340 -6.13 -9.84 19.98
N ASN A 341 -6.56 -11.02 20.44
CA ASN A 341 -7.77 -11.69 19.93
C ASN A 341 -9.09 -11.15 20.51
N ALA A 342 -9.06 -10.01 21.20
CA ALA A 342 -10.24 -9.27 21.65
C ALA A 342 -10.47 -8.00 20.82
N THR A 343 -10.11 -7.99 19.53
CA THR A 343 -10.74 -7.05 18.60
C THR A 343 -12.20 -7.49 18.48
N THR A 344 -13.09 -6.67 19.01
CA THR A 344 -14.55 -6.82 18.83
C THR A 344 -14.82 -7.18 17.38
N SER A 345 -15.58 -8.24 17.12
CA SER A 345 -16.00 -8.61 15.76
C SER A 345 -16.74 -7.43 15.12
N THR A 346 -16.01 -6.52 14.48
CA THR A 346 -16.58 -5.47 13.67
C THR A 346 -17.11 -6.20 12.44
N THR A 347 -18.44 -6.27 12.33
CA THR A 347 -19.05 -6.87 11.14
C THR A 347 -18.60 -6.04 9.95
N ASN A 348 -17.84 -6.63 9.03
CA ASN A 348 -17.40 -5.97 7.81
C ASN A 348 -18.65 -5.56 7.00
N LEU A 349 -19.04 -4.28 7.11
CA LEU A 349 -20.23 -3.73 6.43
C LEU A 349 -19.97 -3.62 4.93
N TYR A 350 -18.71 -3.38 4.56
CA TYR A 350 -18.27 -3.26 3.18
C TYR A 350 -18.50 -4.57 2.39
N ALA A 351 -18.29 -5.74 3.01
CA ALA A 351 -18.39 -7.05 2.36
C ALA A 351 -19.69 -7.27 1.56
N LYS A 352 -20.83 -6.73 2.01
CA LYS A 352 -22.13 -6.86 1.32
C LYS A 352 -22.35 -5.83 0.20
N LEU A 353 -21.57 -4.75 0.20
CA LEU A 353 -21.73 -3.61 -0.71
C LEU A 353 -20.60 -3.56 -1.77
N ALA A 354 -19.51 -4.28 -1.52
CA ALA A 354 -18.26 -4.25 -2.27
C ALA A 354 -18.46 -4.40 -3.78
N ALA A 355 -19.08 -5.48 -4.23
CA ALA A 355 -19.16 -5.75 -5.66
C ALA A 355 -20.08 -4.75 -6.37
N LYS A 356 -21.32 -4.60 -5.88
CA LYS A 356 -22.36 -3.78 -6.54
C LYS A 356 -22.05 -2.28 -6.59
N TYR A 357 -21.54 -1.69 -5.51
CA TYR A 357 -21.43 -0.23 -5.39
C TYR A 357 -20.01 0.31 -5.59
N PHE A 358 -18.98 -0.52 -5.35
CA PHE A 358 -17.57 -0.10 -5.41
C PHE A 358 -16.84 -0.76 -6.58
N PHE A 359 -16.65 -2.08 -6.54
CA PHE A 359 -15.75 -2.79 -7.44
C PHE A 359 -16.26 -2.81 -8.89
N PHE A 360 -17.48 -3.29 -9.17
CA PHE A 360 -17.97 -3.38 -10.54
C PHE A 360 -18.22 -2.02 -11.21
N PRO A 361 -18.77 -1.00 -10.53
CA PRO A 361 -18.86 0.34 -11.12
C PRO A 361 -17.50 0.86 -11.56
N LEU A 362 -16.48 0.69 -10.72
CA LEU A 362 -15.10 1.13 -10.99
C LEU A 362 -14.49 0.28 -12.13
N LEU A 363 -14.52 -1.04 -12.04
CA LEU A 363 -14.05 -1.93 -13.11
C LEU A 363 -14.70 -1.61 -14.47
N ASN A 364 -16.01 -1.36 -14.51
CA ASN A 364 -16.70 -1.02 -15.75
C ASN A 364 -16.19 0.30 -16.35
N GLN A 365 -15.80 1.26 -15.51
CA GLN A 365 -15.15 2.49 -15.99
C GLN A 365 -13.76 2.24 -16.51
N PHE A 366 -12.99 1.37 -15.83
CA PHE A 366 -11.68 0.93 -16.33
C PHE A 366 -11.79 0.32 -17.73
N ILE A 367 -12.72 -0.60 -17.92
CA ILE A 367 -12.98 -1.25 -19.21
C ILE A 367 -13.38 -0.20 -20.26
N ARG A 368 -14.23 0.78 -19.91
CA ARG A 368 -14.59 1.88 -20.84
C ARG A 368 -13.39 2.75 -21.19
N LEU A 369 -12.55 3.11 -20.23
CA LEU A 369 -11.34 3.90 -20.46
C LEU A 369 -10.36 3.16 -21.38
N THR A 370 -10.16 1.87 -21.14
CA THR A 370 -9.27 1.02 -21.94
C THR A 370 -9.83 0.68 -23.32
N ALA A 371 -11.14 0.50 -23.46
CA ALA A 371 -11.78 0.19 -24.73
C ALA A 371 -11.96 1.41 -25.65
N SER A 372 -12.33 2.58 -25.09
CA SER A 372 -12.60 3.80 -25.88
C SER A 372 -11.33 4.43 -26.47
N GLN A 373 -10.18 4.23 -25.83
CA GLN A 373 -8.91 4.80 -26.27
C GLN A 373 -8.15 3.91 -27.28
N GLY A 374 -8.68 2.72 -27.60
CA GLY A 374 -7.97 1.73 -28.42
C GLY A 374 -6.58 1.38 -27.87
N PRO A 375 -5.66 0.82 -28.67
CA PRO A 375 -4.28 0.55 -28.25
C PRO A 375 -3.46 1.81 -27.89
N ARG A 376 -4.05 3.01 -27.86
CA ARG A 376 -3.34 4.28 -27.63
C ARG A 376 -3.18 4.66 -26.16
N ILE A 377 -3.58 3.81 -25.22
CA ILE A 377 -3.03 3.85 -23.84
C ILE A 377 -1.57 3.34 -23.85
N THR A 378 -1.16 2.64 -24.91
CA THR A 378 0.03 1.79 -24.93
C THR A 378 1.03 2.22 -26.00
N SER A 379 0.78 3.37 -26.64
CA SER A 379 1.65 3.95 -27.67
C SER A 379 1.59 5.48 -27.60
N GLY A 380 2.22 6.06 -26.58
CA GLY A 380 2.81 7.41 -26.56
C GLY A 380 1.98 8.65 -26.94
N ALA A 381 0.67 8.57 -27.18
CA ALA A 381 -0.09 9.69 -27.76
C ALA A 381 -1.56 9.81 -27.29
N GLY A 382 -1.89 9.27 -26.12
CA GLY A 382 -3.23 9.33 -25.52
C GLY A 382 -3.14 9.21 -23.99
N ASN A 383 -2.81 10.32 -23.33
CA ASN A 383 -2.19 10.37 -22.00
C ASN A 383 -3.15 10.01 -20.84
N TYR A 384 -3.23 8.73 -20.47
CA TYR A 384 -3.30 8.39 -19.05
C TYR A 384 -1.89 8.00 -18.59
N ASN A 385 -1.41 8.71 -17.57
CA ASN A 385 -0.09 8.49 -16.97
C ASN A 385 0.01 7.04 -16.43
N GLU A 386 1.14 6.37 -16.59
CA GLU A 386 1.41 5.04 -16.01
C GLU A 386 1.10 4.99 -14.51
N LEU A 387 1.37 6.11 -13.84
CA LEU A 387 1.05 6.30 -12.44
C LEU A 387 -0.47 6.20 -12.16
N PHE A 388 -1.31 6.71 -13.07
CA PHE A 388 -2.77 6.58 -12.95
C PHE A 388 -3.20 5.13 -13.05
N LEU A 389 -2.66 4.41 -14.04
CA LEU A 389 -2.96 3.00 -14.26
C LEU A 389 -2.55 2.17 -13.04
N ALA A 390 -1.33 2.37 -12.53
CA ALA A 390 -0.85 1.71 -11.33
C ALA A 390 -1.77 1.99 -10.13
N HIS A 391 -2.14 3.25 -9.89
CA HIS A 391 -3.04 3.65 -8.81
C HIS A 391 -4.43 3.02 -8.93
N TYR A 392 -4.95 2.95 -10.15
CA TYR A 392 -6.24 2.34 -10.45
C TYR A 392 -6.25 0.83 -10.13
N ILE A 393 -5.22 0.11 -10.56
CA ILE A 393 -5.08 -1.33 -10.32
C ILE A 393 -4.89 -1.59 -8.82
N LYS A 394 -4.03 -0.83 -8.14
CA LYS A 394 -3.87 -0.90 -6.67
C LYS A 394 -5.20 -0.65 -5.96
N SER A 395 -6.00 0.29 -6.44
CA SER A 395 -7.32 0.58 -5.88
C SER A 395 -8.27 -0.61 -6.01
N LEU A 396 -8.35 -1.23 -7.20
CA LEU A 396 -9.16 -2.44 -7.40
C LEU A 396 -8.69 -3.61 -6.53
N ALA A 397 -7.37 -3.82 -6.41
CA ALA A 397 -6.81 -4.84 -5.54
C ALA A 397 -7.20 -4.60 -4.07
N LEU A 398 -7.04 -3.38 -3.57
CA LEU A 398 -7.43 -3.03 -2.19
C LEU A 398 -8.94 -3.22 -1.94
N LEU A 399 -9.80 -2.90 -2.91
CA LEU A 399 -11.24 -3.14 -2.79
C LEU A 399 -11.57 -4.63 -2.64
N VAL A 400 -10.78 -5.54 -3.22
CA VAL A 400 -10.91 -6.99 -3.01
C VAL A 400 -10.32 -7.39 -1.65
N HIS A 401 -9.16 -6.83 -1.28
CA HIS A 401 -8.51 -7.06 0.03
C HIS A 401 -9.47 -6.78 1.19
N TYR A 402 -10.14 -5.61 1.18
CA TYR A 402 -11.10 -5.24 2.23
C TYR A 402 -12.40 -6.03 2.22
N ALA A 403 -12.73 -6.70 1.11
CA ALA A 403 -13.92 -7.55 1.02
C ALA A 403 -13.70 -8.95 1.63
N TYR A 404 -12.44 -9.40 1.68
CA TYR A 404 -12.04 -10.66 2.28
C TYR A 404 -12.15 -10.60 3.82
N PRO A 405 -12.58 -11.67 4.53
CA PRO A 405 -13.11 -12.95 4.03
C PRO A 405 -14.64 -13.01 3.96
N THR A 406 -15.35 -11.92 4.26
CA THR A 406 -16.80 -11.97 4.58
C THR A 406 -17.71 -11.80 3.34
N SER A 407 -17.16 -11.38 2.20
CA SER A 407 -17.96 -11.10 1.00
C SER A 407 -18.47 -12.36 0.30
N THR A 408 -19.74 -12.36 -0.10
CA THR A 408 -20.36 -13.43 -0.90
C THR A 408 -19.99 -13.38 -2.38
N GLU A 409 -19.66 -12.20 -2.89
CA GLU A 409 -19.35 -11.95 -4.32
C GLU A 409 -17.83 -11.90 -4.56
N LEU A 410 -17.03 -12.34 -3.57
CA LEU A 410 -15.57 -12.32 -3.65
C LEU A 410 -15.05 -13.11 -4.85
N GLU A 411 -15.74 -14.19 -5.22
CA GLU A 411 -15.34 -15.05 -6.33
C GLU A 411 -15.43 -14.33 -7.67
N GLU A 412 -16.55 -13.63 -7.91
CA GLU A 412 -16.77 -12.87 -9.14
C GLU A 412 -15.81 -11.69 -9.25
N MET A 413 -15.59 -10.97 -8.14
CA MET A 413 -14.60 -9.87 -8.12
C MET A 413 -13.18 -10.37 -8.43
N SER A 414 -12.82 -11.54 -7.89
CA SER A 414 -11.51 -12.13 -8.15
C SER A 414 -11.37 -12.64 -9.59
N ASP A 415 -12.42 -13.23 -10.17
CA ASP A 415 -12.46 -13.66 -11.58
C ASP A 415 -12.16 -12.47 -12.51
N GLU A 416 -12.80 -11.33 -12.25
CA GLU A 416 -12.56 -10.11 -13.03
C GLU A 416 -11.19 -9.48 -12.77
N LEU A 417 -10.70 -9.52 -11.53
CA LEU A 417 -9.36 -9.02 -11.22
C LEU A 417 -8.26 -9.84 -11.93
N VAL A 418 -8.42 -11.16 -12.02
CA VAL A 418 -7.52 -12.04 -12.80
C VAL A 418 -7.57 -11.69 -14.29
N ARG A 419 -8.78 -11.52 -14.85
CA ARG A 419 -8.94 -11.09 -16.26
C ARG A 419 -8.25 -9.76 -16.54
N LEU A 420 -8.39 -8.81 -15.61
CA LEU A 420 -7.73 -7.52 -15.71
C LEU A 420 -6.21 -7.69 -15.71
N VAL A 421 -5.64 -8.43 -14.76
CA VAL A 421 -4.19 -8.68 -14.69
C VAL A 421 -3.67 -9.31 -15.99
N LEU A 422 -4.36 -10.33 -16.50
CA LEU A 422 -4.00 -10.99 -17.76
C LEU A 422 -4.06 -10.02 -18.95
N SER A 423 -5.04 -9.10 -18.98
CA SER A 423 -5.16 -8.10 -20.03
C SER A 423 -4.04 -7.05 -20.01
N GLN A 424 -3.51 -6.73 -18.83
CA GLN A 424 -2.50 -5.66 -18.64
C GLN A 424 -1.06 -6.18 -18.62
N ARG A 425 -0.84 -7.50 -18.56
CA ARG A 425 0.51 -8.12 -18.43
C ARG A 425 1.49 -7.72 -19.54
N THR A 426 1.02 -7.60 -20.78
CA THR A 426 1.86 -7.24 -21.94
C THR A 426 2.34 -5.79 -21.86
N HIS A 427 1.61 -4.93 -21.17
CA HIS A 427 2.01 -3.54 -20.93
C HIS A 427 3.05 -3.43 -19.82
N ALA A 428 2.97 -4.30 -18.82
CA ALA A 428 3.92 -4.34 -17.71
C ALA A 428 5.36 -4.72 -18.12
N MET A 429 5.53 -5.44 -19.24
CA MET A 429 6.87 -5.78 -19.75
C MET A 429 7.58 -4.62 -20.45
N ALA A 430 6.84 -3.56 -20.81
CA ALA A 430 7.37 -2.42 -21.55
C ALA A 430 7.60 -1.16 -20.70
N GLN A 431 7.14 -1.15 -19.44
CA GLN A 431 6.90 0.08 -18.65
C GLN A 431 7.59 0.09 -17.28
N GLU A 432 7.57 1.24 -16.61
CA GLU A 432 8.18 1.50 -15.30
C GLU A 432 7.63 0.62 -14.16
N GLY A 433 8.42 0.48 -13.08
CA GLY A 433 8.15 -0.43 -11.96
C GLY A 433 6.83 -0.21 -11.20
N ALA A 434 6.17 0.94 -11.33
CA ALA A 434 4.92 1.24 -10.62
C ALA A 434 3.74 0.37 -11.08
N VAL A 435 3.61 0.11 -12.40
CA VAL A 435 2.55 -0.74 -12.94
C VAL A 435 2.81 -2.20 -12.59
N GLN A 436 4.08 -2.63 -12.61
CA GLN A 436 4.48 -3.97 -12.18
C GLN A 436 4.13 -4.21 -10.70
N GLU A 437 4.46 -3.26 -9.81
CA GLU A 437 4.08 -3.32 -8.40
C GLU A 437 2.56 -3.47 -8.22
N ALA A 438 1.77 -2.68 -8.96
CA ALA A 438 0.32 -2.72 -8.90
C ALA A 438 -0.24 -4.10 -9.31
N LEU A 439 0.29 -4.68 -10.39
CA LEU A 439 -0.13 -6.00 -10.87
C LEU A 439 0.28 -7.11 -9.90
N TYR A 440 1.50 -7.07 -9.36
CA TYR A 440 1.94 -8.06 -8.36
C TYR A 440 1.11 -7.98 -7.09
N THR A 441 0.74 -6.76 -6.67
CA THR A 441 -0.19 -6.56 -5.54
C THR A 441 -1.55 -7.19 -5.85
N ALA A 442 -2.11 -6.96 -7.04
CA ALA A 442 -3.38 -7.57 -7.46
C ALA A 442 -3.32 -9.11 -7.49
N VAL A 443 -2.24 -9.69 -8.01
CA VAL A 443 -2.04 -11.15 -7.99
C VAL A 443 -1.99 -11.69 -6.55
N LEU A 444 -1.19 -11.07 -5.68
CA LEU A 444 -1.11 -11.46 -4.27
C LEU A 444 -2.46 -11.39 -3.57
N THR A 445 -3.23 -10.33 -3.80
CA THR A 445 -4.57 -10.20 -3.23
C THR A 445 -5.50 -11.33 -3.69
N VAL A 446 -5.47 -11.71 -4.97
CA VAL A 446 -6.27 -12.83 -5.48
C VAL A 446 -5.85 -14.16 -4.85
N LEU A 447 -4.54 -14.39 -4.70
CA LEU A 447 -4.02 -15.64 -4.10
C LEU A 447 -4.42 -15.75 -2.62
N HIS A 448 -4.46 -14.65 -1.89
CA HIS A 448 -4.85 -14.60 -0.48
C HIS A 448 -6.35 -14.67 -0.26
N ALA A 449 -7.12 -13.99 -1.11
CA ALA A 449 -8.56 -13.89 -0.95
C ALA A 449 -9.29 -15.20 -1.24
N ASN A 450 -8.65 -16.16 -1.93
CA ASN A 450 -9.29 -17.35 -2.45
C ASN A 450 -8.62 -18.64 -1.97
N SER A 451 -9.40 -19.72 -1.88
CA SER A 451 -8.85 -21.01 -1.49
C SER A 451 -7.94 -21.60 -2.57
N GLY A 452 -6.86 -22.26 -2.15
CA GLY A 452 -5.91 -22.92 -3.07
C GLY A 452 -6.57 -23.96 -3.98
N GLU A 453 -7.60 -24.65 -3.50
CA GLU A 453 -8.40 -25.60 -4.29
C GLU A 453 -9.13 -24.90 -5.45
N ARG A 454 -9.73 -23.72 -5.20
CA ARG A 454 -10.39 -22.98 -6.28
C ARG A 454 -9.38 -22.46 -7.29
N ILE A 455 -8.26 -21.92 -6.82
CA ILE A 455 -7.18 -21.44 -7.71
C ILE A 455 -6.70 -22.56 -8.63
N ALA A 456 -6.46 -23.75 -8.07
CA ALA A 456 -5.97 -24.90 -8.82
C ALA A 456 -7.00 -25.55 -9.77
N THR A 457 -8.30 -25.40 -9.50
CA THR A 457 -9.37 -25.97 -10.35
C THR A 457 -9.88 -24.98 -11.39
N ARG A 458 -10.18 -23.75 -10.98
CA ARG A 458 -10.81 -22.71 -11.80
C ARG A 458 -9.81 -21.93 -12.64
N TRP A 459 -8.62 -21.66 -12.10
CA TRP A 459 -7.59 -20.82 -12.72
C TRP A 459 -6.27 -21.56 -12.93
N ALA A 460 -6.33 -22.87 -13.15
CA ALA A 460 -5.13 -23.69 -13.40
C ALA A 460 -4.31 -23.15 -14.57
N ARG A 461 -4.99 -22.72 -15.64
CA ARG A 461 -4.35 -22.18 -16.84
C ARG A 461 -3.93 -20.73 -16.62
N GLU A 462 -4.88 -19.90 -16.18
CA GLU A 462 -4.72 -18.47 -16.07
C GLU A 462 -3.67 -18.08 -15.01
N VAL A 463 -3.78 -18.64 -13.81
CA VAL A 463 -2.93 -18.29 -12.66
C VAL A 463 -1.71 -19.20 -12.60
N CYS A 464 -1.92 -20.53 -12.56
CA CYS A 464 -0.80 -21.45 -12.30
C CYS A 464 0.14 -21.64 -13.50
N MET A 465 -0.30 -21.36 -14.73
CA MET A 465 0.56 -21.41 -15.93
C MET A 465 0.90 -20.01 -16.45
N GLU A 466 -0.11 -19.23 -16.88
CA GLU A 466 0.13 -17.98 -17.60
C GLU A 466 0.71 -16.87 -16.69
N ILE A 467 0.08 -16.61 -15.53
CA ILE A 467 0.61 -15.60 -14.57
C ILE A 467 1.94 -16.07 -13.98
N ARG A 468 2.08 -17.35 -13.66
CA ARG A 468 3.35 -17.90 -13.17
C ARG A 468 4.49 -17.70 -14.16
N ALA A 469 4.31 -18.09 -15.42
CA ALA A 469 5.34 -17.92 -16.45
C ALA A 469 5.69 -16.43 -16.65
N TRP A 470 4.66 -15.56 -16.67
CA TRP A 470 4.89 -14.12 -16.75
C TRP A 470 5.69 -13.57 -15.56
N LEU A 471 5.41 -14.04 -14.34
CA LEU A 471 6.17 -13.65 -13.15
C LEU A 471 7.62 -14.16 -13.22
N GLU A 472 7.84 -15.40 -13.66
CA GLU A 472 9.17 -16.00 -13.86
C GLU A 472 10.00 -15.24 -14.92
N ASP A 473 9.36 -14.73 -15.97
CA ASP A 473 10.04 -13.93 -17.01
C ASP A 473 10.29 -12.47 -16.57
N THR A 474 9.42 -11.90 -15.73
CA THR A 474 9.46 -10.46 -15.43
C THR A 474 10.23 -10.15 -14.15
N TRP A 475 10.24 -11.03 -13.14
CA TRP A 475 10.78 -10.71 -11.81
C TRP A 475 12.29 -10.36 -11.81
N GLU A 476 13.08 -10.95 -12.70
CA GLU A 476 14.52 -10.65 -12.82
C GLU A 476 14.78 -9.25 -13.40
N SER A 477 13.89 -8.76 -14.25
CA SER A 477 13.99 -7.45 -14.89
C SER A 477 13.66 -6.28 -13.95
N VAL A 478 13.01 -6.57 -12.82
CA VAL A 478 12.58 -5.56 -11.84
C VAL A 478 13.80 -4.99 -11.11
N THR A 479 13.98 -3.67 -11.11
CA THR A 479 15.10 -3.00 -10.42
C THR A 479 14.88 -2.84 -8.92
N ASP A 480 13.65 -2.49 -8.49
CA ASP A 480 13.30 -2.28 -7.08
C ASP A 480 13.24 -3.63 -6.31
N PRO A 481 14.09 -3.84 -5.28
CA PRO A 481 14.11 -5.07 -4.49
C PRO A 481 12.77 -5.35 -3.78
N ARG A 482 12.01 -4.31 -3.41
CA ARG A 482 10.70 -4.46 -2.76
C ARG A 482 9.68 -5.05 -3.73
N VAL A 483 9.61 -4.49 -4.94
CA VAL A 483 8.70 -4.97 -5.99
C VAL A 483 9.09 -6.39 -6.43
N ARG A 484 10.40 -6.67 -6.49
CA ARG A 484 10.92 -8.03 -6.71
C ARG A 484 10.48 -9.00 -5.60
N GLY A 485 10.49 -8.57 -4.34
CA GLY A 485 10.00 -9.34 -3.21
C GLY A 485 8.51 -9.69 -3.31
N LEU A 486 7.67 -8.79 -3.83
CA LEU A 486 6.25 -9.06 -4.10
C LEU A 486 6.08 -10.16 -5.16
N ALA A 487 6.84 -10.06 -6.26
CA ALA A 487 6.82 -11.08 -7.31
C ALA A 487 7.29 -12.45 -6.80
N ALA A 488 8.38 -12.49 -6.03
CA ALA A 488 8.89 -13.71 -5.42
C ALA A 488 7.86 -14.33 -4.44
N SER A 489 7.18 -13.50 -3.65
CA SER A 489 6.12 -13.96 -2.74
C SER A 489 4.94 -14.56 -3.50
N ALA A 490 4.54 -13.96 -4.62
CA ALA A 490 3.47 -14.48 -5.48
C ALA A 490 3.87 -15.82 -6.11
N LEU A 491 5.08 -15.92 -6.64
CA LEU A 491 5.63 -17.16 -7.19
C LEU A 491 5.66 -18.29 -6.15
N TYR A 492 6.13 -17.99 -4.94
CA TYR A 492 6.16 -18.95 -3.84
C TYR A 492 4.76 -19.47 -3.49
N GLN A 493 3.76 -18.60 -3.38
CA GLN A 493 2.37 -19.00 -3.10
C GLN A 493 1.79 -19.87 -4.21
N ILE A 494 2.00 -19.50 -5.48
CA ILE A 494 1.53 -20.30 -6.62
C ILE A 494 2.17 -21.69 -6.59
N ALA A 495 3.47 -21.77 -6.31
CA ALA A 495 4.17 -23.05 -6.17
C ALA A 495 3.67 -23.87 -4.98
N GLU A 496 3.39 -23.26 -3.82
CA GLU A 496 2.81 -23.93 -2.65
C GLU A 496 1.41 -24.49 -2.93
N ILE A 497 0.56 -23.71 -3.62
CA ILE A 497 -0.77 -24.13 -4.05
C ILE A 497 -0.67 -25.32 -5.01
N GLY A 498 0.23 -25.24 -6.00
CA GLY A 498 0.50 -26.34 -6.94
C GLY A 498 0.93 -27.62 -6.23
N ARG A 499 1.95 -27.55 -5.35
CA ARG A 499 2.43 -28.70 -4.56
C ARG A 499 1.31 -29.30 -3.70
N THR A 500 0.48 -28.46 -3.10
CA THR A 500 -0.63 -28.91 -2.23
C THR A 500 -1.73 -29.59 -3.02
N TRP A 501 -2.03 -29.07 -4.21
CA TRP A 501 -3.00 -29.68 -5.11
C TRP A 501 -2.51 -31.02 -5.67
N GLU A 502 -1.26 -31.11 -6.11
CA GLU A 502 -0.64 -32.36 -6.56
C GLU A 502 -0.65 -33.43 -5.46
N ARG A 503 -0.27 -33.06 -4.23
CA ARG A 503 -0.33 -33.96 -3.07
C ARG A 503 -1.75 -34.49 -2.84
N ARG A 504 -2.77 -33.64 -3.00
CA ARG A 504 -4.17 -34.06 -2.86
C ARG A 504 -4.59 -35.02 -3.97
N LEU A 505 -4.26 -34.73 -5.24
CA LEU A 505 -4.57 -35.61 -6.37
C LEU A 505 -3.91 -36.99 -6.23
N VAL A 506 -2.65 -37.04 -5.80
CA VAL A 506 -1.94 -38.30 -5.53
C VAL A 506 -2.58 -39.03 -4.35
N GLY A 507 -2.97 -38.32 -3.29
CA GLY A 507 -3.69 -38.90 -2.15
C GLY A 507 -5.04 -39.49 -2.54
N GLU A 508 -5.82 -38.80 -3.39
CA GLU A 508 -7.09 -39.29 -3.93
C GLU A 508 -6.88 -40.51 -4.84
N MET A 509 -5.84 -40.50 -5.68
CA MET A 509 -5.48 -41.65 -6.53
C MET A 509 -5.13 -42.89 -5.68
N MET A 510 -4.29 -42.72 -4.65
CA MET A 510 -3.93 -43.80 -3.71
C MET A 510 -5.14 -44.30 -2.91
N ALA A 511 -6.08 -43.42 -2.56
CA ALA A 511 -7.33 -43.82 -1.90
C ALA A 511 -8.23 -44.64 -2.82
N LEU A 512 -8.33 -44.27 -4.10
CA LEU A 512 -9.09 -45.02 -5.12
C LEU A 512 -8.46 -46.38 -5.41
N GLU A 513 -7.13 -46.50 -5.46
CA GLU A 513 -6.44 -47.78 -5.59
C GLU A 513 -6.69 -48.70 -4.38
N ASN A 514 -6.72 -48.13 -3.16
CA ASN A 514 -7.01 -48.89 -1.94
C ASN A 514 -8.48 -49.32 -1.83
N ASP A 515 -9.44 -48.52 -2.34
CA ASP A 515 -10.87 -48.86 -2.32
C ASP A 515 -11.25 -49.78 -3.51
N GLY A 516 -10.52 -49.73 -4.62
CA GLY A 516 -10.58 -50.71 -5.71
C GLY A 516 -10.13 -52.12 -5.30
N GLY A 517 -9.45 -52.26 -4.17
CA GLY A 517 -9.17 -53.54 -3.51
C GLY A 517 -10.35 -54.12 -2.72
N ARG A 518 -11.47 -53.39 -2.59
CA ARG A 518 -12.75 -53.89 -2.06
C ARG A 518 -13.69 -54.25 -3.20
N GLU A 519 -13.27 -55.16 -4.08
CA GLU A 519 -14.23 -55.93 -4.87
C GLU A 519 -15.12 -56.74 -3.91
N ILE A 520 -16.37 -56.30 -3.80
CA ILE A 520 -17.60 -57.11 -3.78
C ILE A 520 -17.38 -58.53 -3.25
N LYS A 521 -17.40 -58.69 -1.92
CA LYS A 521 -17.78 -59.96 -1.32
C LYS A 521 -19.30 -60.06 -1.36
N LEU A 522 -19.83 -60.38 -2.55
CA LEU A 522 -21.15 -60.99 -2.69
C LEU A 522 -21.07 -62.36 -2.01
N MET A 523 -21.61 -62.45 -0.80
CA MET A 523 -22.22 -63.65 -0.23
C MET A 523 -23.30 -63.25 0.75
#